data_AF-A0A2V7JQQ3-F1
#
_entry.id   AF-A0A2V7JQQ3-F1
#
_cell.length_a   1.000
_cell.length_b   1.000
_cell.length_c   1.000
_cell.angle_alpha   90.00
_cell.angle_beta   90.00
_cell.angle_gamma   90.00
#
_symmetry.space_group_name_H-M   'P 1'
#
loop_
_entity.id
_entity.type
_entity.pdbx_description
1 polymer ?
#
loop_
_entity_poly.entity_id
_entity_poly.type
_entity_poly.pdbx_seq_one_letter_code
_entity_poly.pdbx_strand_id
1 'polypeptide(L)'
;MDCREFCDQHLAFVDDTLAGIELVRMQRHIAECESCARHDAKIRRALLLFRNLPSIEPSADFSHRLEARLRECHNEQLASTQRNLRFGAFAATLASLVMLGYIATTLYDHANVSSDLVMAPVVATIPEPEFTPITTPAPAIVASVSAGLTIWPAALFAEQVPVRFAHSKLELANYTR
;
A
#
# COMPACT_ATOMS: atom_id res chain seq x y z
N MET A 1 25.50 27.58 0.87
CA MET A 1 26.68 26.73 1.09
C MET A 1 27.91 27.61 1.14
N ASP A 2 28.88 27.22 1.95
CA ASP A 2 30.20 27.85 1.99
C ASP A 2 31.19 27.15 1.04
N CYS A 3 32.39 27.71 0.89
CA CYS A 3 33.40 27.12 0.02
C CYS A 3 33.93 25.75 0.51
N ARG A 4 33.80 25.44 1.81
CA ARG A 4 34.29 24.17 2.37
C ARG A 4 33.32 23.04 2.03
N GLU A 5 32.04 23.27 2.30
CA GLU A 5 30.94 22.39 1.91
C GLU A 5 30.95 22.16 0.39
N PHE A 6 31.24 23.20 -0.39
CA PHE A 6 31.42 23.07 -1.85
C PHE A 6 32.52 22.06 -2.20
N CYS A 7 33.71 22.20 -1.60
CA CYS A 7 34.84 21.30 -1.87
C CYS A 7 34.55 19.87 -1.43
N ASP A 8 33.92 19.69 -0.28
CA ASP A 8 33.59 18.37 0.27
C ASP A 8 32.58 17.62 -0.61
N GLN A 9 31.65 18.35 -1.22
CA GLN A 9 30.61 17.80 -2.11
C GLN A 9 30.96 17.87 -3.60
N HIS A 10 32.12 18.43 -3.98
CA HIS A 10 32.45 18.71 -5.38
C HIS A 10 32.51 17.45 -6.25
N LEU A 11 33.05 16.35 -5.71
CA LEU A 11 33.10 15.06 -6.43
C LEU A 11 31.70 14.55 -6.74
N ALA A 12 30.81 14.55 -5.74
CA ALA A 12 29.42 14.13 -5.93
C ALA A 12 28.67 15.03 -6.91
N PHE A 13 28.99 16.32 -6.93
CA PHE A 13 28.46 17.29 -7.90
C PHE A 13 28.94 17.03 -9.33
N VAL A 14 30.21 16.67 -9.51
CA VAL A 14 30.77 16.33 -10.82
C VAL A 14 30.22 15.01 -11.36
N ASP A 15 30.04 14.03 -10.49
CA ASP A 15 29.54 12.69 -10.84
C ASP A 15 28.00 12.60 -10.92
N ASP A 16 27.30 13.73 -10.74
CA ASP A 16 25.83 13.82 -10.77
C ASP A 16 25.12 12.87 -9.77
N THR A 17 25.69 12.73 -8.57
CA THR A 17 25.17 11.85 -7.50
C THR A 17 24.50 12.63 -6.36
N LEU A 18 24.48 13.96 -6.44
CA LEU A 18 23.82 14.81 -5.45
C LEU A 18 22.30 14.81 -5.59
N ALA A 19 21.60 14.98 -4.47
CA ALA A 19 20.18 15.29 -4.47
C ALA A 19 19.92 16.62 -5.21
N GLY A 20 18.79 16.74 -5.90
CA GLY A 20 18.51 17.91 -6.76
C GLY A 20 18.58 19.26 -6.04
N ILE A 21 18.21 19.33 -4.75
CA ILE A 21 18.34 20.56 -3.95
C ILE A 21 19.81 20.96 -3.74
N GLU A 22 20.70 19.99 -3.54
CA GLU A 22 22.13 20.25 -3.35
C GLU A 22 22.78 20.62 -4.69
N LEU A 23 22.37 19.99 -5.79
CA LEU A 23 22.83 20.36 -7.13
C LEU A 23 22.55 21.85 -7.45
N VAL A 24 21.34 22.34 -7.16
CA VAL A 24 21.01 23.77 -7.36
C VAL A 24 21.83 24.68 -6.46
N ARG A 25 22.08 24.28 -5.21
CA ARG A 25 22.95 25.05 -4.28
C ARG A 25 24.38 25.12 -4.80
N MET A 26 24.91 24.02 -5.31
CA MET A 26 26.25 23.91 -5.91
C MET A 26 26.38 24.80 -7.14
N GLN A 27 25.40 24.77 -8.05
CA GLN A 27 25.36 25.63 -9.23
C GLN A 27 25.31 27.11 -8.87
N ARG A 28 24.46 27.48 -7.91
CA ARG A 28 24.39 28.86 -7.42
C ARG A 28 25.73 29.32 -6.85
N HIS A 29 26.39 28.48 -6.05
CA HIS A 29 27.68 28.84 -5.45
C HIS A 29 28.78 29.05 -6.52
N ILE A 30 28.79 28.26 -7.60
CA ILE A 30 29.72 28.47 -8.72
C ILE A 30 29.45 29.80 -9.42
N ALA A 31 28.18 30.19 -9.57
CA ALA A 31 27.82 31.46 -10.18
C ALA A 31 28.23 32.68 -9.32
N GLU A 32 28.22 32.52 -8.00
CA GLU A 32 28.47 33.61 -7.03
C GLU A 32 29.93 33.67 -6.55
N CYS A 33 30.69 32.58 -6.60
CA CYS A 33 32.03 32.47 -6.03
C CYS A 33 33.10 32.15 -7.10
N GLU A 34 33.92 33.16 -7.43
CA GLU A 34 34.96 33.02 -8.46
C GLU A 34 36.04 31.97 -8.12
N SER A 35 36.40 31.79 -6.85
CA SER A 35 37.40 30.79 -6.46
C SER A 35 36.90 29.36 -6.70
N CYS A 36 35.65 29.07 -6.31
CA CYS A 36 35.02 27.78 -6.55
C CYS A 36 34.73 27.54 -8.04
N ALA A 37 34.37 28.59 -8.79
CA ALA A 37 34.22 28.50 -10.24
C ALA A 37 35.54 28.12 -10.94
N ARG A 38 36.66 28.71 -10.53
CA ARG A 38 37.99 28.34 -11.04
C ARG A 38 38.37 26.92 -10.67
N HIS A 39 38.01 26.47 -9.46
CA HIS A 39 38.23 25.09 -9.04
C HIS A 39 37.45 24.10 -9.92
N ASP A 40 36.14 24.32 -10.09
CA ASP A 40 35.29 23.48 -10.94
C ASP A 40 35.80 23.42 -12.39
N ALA A 41 36.12 24.58 -12.97
CA ALA A 41 36.68 24.64 -14.32
C ALA A 41 38.00 23.87 -14.46
N LYS A 42 38.88 23.94 -13.45
CA LYS A 42 40.15 23.19 -13.44
C LYS A 42 39.90 21.68 -13.44
N ILE A 43 39.01 21.20 -12.57
CA ILE A 43 38.68 19.77 -12.47
C ILE A 43 38.02 19.27 -13.76
N ARG A 44 37.02 19.99 -14.29
CA ARG A 44 36.36 19.61 -15.55
C ARG A 44 37.33 19.57 -16.74
N ARG A 45 38.27 20.52 -16.83
CA ARG A 45 39.33 20.49 -17.85
C ARG A 45 40.25 19.29 -17.69
N ALA A 46 40.61 18.91 -16.46
CA ALA A 46 41.40 17.70 -16.22
C ALA A 46 40.64 16.44 -16.65
N LEU A 47 39.34 16.34 -16.36
CA LEU A 47 38.49 15.22 -16.78
C LEU A 47 38.36 15.11 -18.31
N LEU A 48 38.37 16.23 -19.03
CA LEU A 48 38.42 16.21 -20.49
C LEU A 48 39.70 15.54 -21.00
N LEU A 49 40.84 15.71 -20.34
CA LEU A 49 42.05 14.98 -20.72
C LEU A 49 41.85 13.48 -20.57
N PHE A 50 41.29 13.04 -19.44
CA PHE A 50 41.02 11.62 -19.20
C PHE A 50 40.06 11.00 -20.22
N ARG A 51 39.03 11.75 -20.61
CA ARG A 51 38.04 11.32 -21.61
C ARG A 51 38.63 11.17 -23.02
N ASN A 52 39.77 11.80 -23.28
CA ASN A 52 40.48 11.72 -24.57
C ASN A 52 41.62 10.70 -24.56
N LEU A 53 41.78 9.88 -23.51
CA LEU A 53 42.72 8.76 -23.57
C LEU A 53 42.24 7.70 -24.58
N PRO A 54 43.17 6.95 -25.19
CA PRO A 54 42.80 5.80 -26.01
C PRO A 54 41.94 4.83 -25.19
N SER A 55 40.94 4.25 -25.84
CA SER A 55 40.09 3.23 -25.21
C SER A 55 40.95 2.07 -24.75
N ILE A 56 40.71 1.62 -23.53
CA ILE A 56 41.33 0.39 -23.01
C ILE A 56 40.68 -0.77 -23.75
N GLU A 57 41.47 -1.55 -24.49
CA GLU A 57 40.99 -2.75 -25.16
C GLU A 57 40.94 -3.91 -24.14
N PRO A 58 39.75 -4.44 -23.80
CA PRO A 58 39.64 -5.56 -22.89
C PRO A 58 40.16 -6.85 -23.56
N SER A 59 40.50 -7.87 -22.77
CA SER A 59 40.83 -9.20 -23.32
C SER A 59 39.63 -9.78 -24.08
N ALA A 60 39.87 -10.58 -25.12
CA ALA A 60 38.81 -11.16 -25.96
C ALA A 60 37.68 -11.85 -25.17
N ASP A 61 38.00 -12.54 -24.07
CA ASP A 61 37.01 -13.26 -23.24
C ASP A 61 36.37 -12.39 -22.14
N PHE A 62 36.73 -11.11 -22.02
CA PHE A 62 36.28 -10.26 -20.93
C PHE A 62 34.76 -10.11 -20.91
N SER A 63 34.15 -9.81 -22.05
CA SER A 63 32.71 -9.60 -22.16
C SER A 63 31.93 -10.86 -21.74
N HIS A 64 32.39 -12.04 -22.17
CA HIS A 64 31.77 -13.30 -21.80
C HIS A 64 31.90 -13.58 -20.29
N ARG A 65 33.09 -13.35 -19.71
CA ARG A 65 33.32 -13.51 -18.26
C ARG A 65 32.51 -12.51 -17.44
N LEU A 66 32.39 -11.28 -17.90
CA LEU A 66 31.59 -10.24 -17.25
C LEU A 66 30.12 -10.62 -17.25
N GLU A 67 29.58 -11.05 -18.38
CA GLU A 67 28.18 -11.46 -18.50
C GLU A 67 27.86 -12.66 -17.60
N ALA A 68 28.75 -13.67 -17.57
CA ALA A 68 28.60 -14.81 -16.69
C ALA A 68 28.57 -14.37 -15.21
N ARG A 69 29.47 -13.47 -14.80
CA ARG A 69 29.50 -12.93 -13.44
C ARG A 69 28.26 -12.08 -13.10
N LEU A 70 27.80 -11.25 -14.02
CA LEU A 70 26.57 -10.47 -13.81
C LEU A 70 25.35 -11.37 -13.63
N ARG A 71 25.26 -12.46 -14.42
CA ARG A 71 24.19 -13.47 -14.26
C ARG A 71 24.27 -14.17 -12.91
N GLU A 72 25.45 -14.57 -12.46
CA GLU A 72 25.65 -15.16 -11.13
C GLU A 72 25.20 -14.20 -10.02
N CYS A 73 25.67 -12.95 -10.02
CA CYS A 73 25.28 -11.95 -9.03
C CYS A 73 23.77 -11.67 -9.03
N HIS A 74 23.15 -11.60 -10.21
CA HIS A 74 21.71 -11.41 -10.33
C HIS A 74 20.94 -12.60 -9.72
N ASN A 75 21.37 -13.83 -10.01
CA ASN A 75 20.77 -15.03 -9.46
C ASN A 75 20.93 -15.11 -7.93
N GLU A 76 22.08 -14.72 -7.39
CA GLU A 76 22.31 -14.65 -5.95
C GLU A 76 21.40 -13.61 -5.27
N GLN A 77 21.23 -12.44 -5.88
CA GLN A 77 20.29 -11.41 -5.40
C GLN A 77 18.85 -11.92 -5.39
N LEU A 78 18.40 -12.55 -6.47
CA LEU A 78 17.07 -13.16 -6.53
C LEU A 78 16.90 -14.29 -5.51
N ALA A 79 17.90 -15.17 -5.37
CA ALA A 79 17.87 -16.28 -4.43
C ALA A 79 17.81 -15.79 -2.97
N SER A 80 18.57 -14.75 -2.62
CA SER A 80 18.55 -14.15 -1.28
C SER A 80 17.20 -13.48 -0.98
N THR A 81 16.64 -12.75 -1.95
CA THR A 81 15.34 -12.08 -1.82
C THR A 81 14.21 -13.11 -1.67
N GLN A 82 14.23 -14.16 -2.50
CA GLN A 82 13.26 -15.25 -2.44
C GLN A 82 13.37 -16.03 -1.12
N ARG A 83 14.59 -16.27 -0.63
CA ARG A 83 14.82 -16.92 0.67
C ARG A 83 14.21 -16.09 1.81
N ASN A 84 14.46 -14.78 1.82
CA ASN A 84 13.92 -13.88 2.83
C ASN A 84 12.39 -13.81 2.79
N LEU A 85 11.80 -13.79 1.59
CA LEU A 85 10.34 -13.87 1.39
C LEU A 85 9.75 -15.18 1.91
N ARG A 86 10.39 -16.32 1.62
CA ARG A 86 9.93 -17.64 2.10
C ARG A 86 10.00 -17.71 3.62
N PHE A 87 11.08 -17.26 4.23
CA PHE A 87 11.18 -17.19 5.70
C PHE A 87 10.12 -16.27 6.30
N GLY A 88 9.86 -15.12 5.69
CA GLY A 88 8.77 -14.22 6.10
C GLY A 88 7.39 -14.88 6.00
N ALA A 89 7.12 -15.60 4.90
CA ALA A 89 5.87 -16.32 4.71
C ALA A 89 5.67 -17.45 5.74
N PHE A 90 6.71 -18.24 6.02
CA PHE A 90 6.64 -19.28 7.06
C PHE A 90 6.46 -18.70 8.46
N ALA A 91 7.12 -17.58 8.78
CA ALA A 91 6.92 -16.90 10.06
C ALA A 91 5.49 -16.36 10.19
N ALA A 92 4.94 -15.78 9.12
CA ALA A 92 3.58 -15.25 9.10
C ALA A 92 2.52 -16.35 9.24
N THR A 93 2.69 -17.50 8.58
CA THR A 93 1.74 -18.62 8.70
C THR A 93 1.76 -19.23 10.10
N LEU A 94 2.94 -19.42 10.69
CA LEU A 94 3.05 -19.91 12.08
C LEU A 94 2.42 -18.94 13.08
N ALA A 95 2.70 -17.64 12.96
CA ALA A 95 2.09 -16.63 13.82
C ALA A 95 0.56 -16.61 13.68
N SER A 96 0.05 -16.74 12.45
CA SER A 96 -1.40 -16.76 12.18
C SER A 96 -2.07 -17.98 12.81
N LEU A 97 -1.45 -19.17 12.73
CA LEU A 97 -1.98 -20.39 13.36
C LEU A 97 -2.02 -20.27 14.89
N VAL A 98 -0.96 -19.73 15.50
CA VAL A 98 -0.92 -19.49 16.96
C VAL A 98 -2.02 -18.50 17.36
N MET A 99 -2.20 -17.42 16.60
CA MET A 99 -3.20 -16.40 16.90
C MET A 99 -4.64 -16.94 16.75
N LEU A 100 -4.91 -17.74 15.71
CA LEU A 100 -6.21 -18.40 15.53
C LEU A 100 -6.48 -19.41 16.66
N GLY A 101 -5.46 -20.18 17.07
CA GLY A 101 -5.57 -21.08 18.22
C GLY A 101 -5.92 -20.34 19.51
N TYR A 102 -5.26 -19.21 19.77
CA TYR A 102 -5.54 -18.37 20.95
C TYR A 102 -6.96 -17.78 20.93
N ILE A 103 -7.42 -17.30 19.78
CA ILE A 103 -8.79 -16.80 19.63
C ILE A 103 -9.80 -17.93 19.86
N ALA A 104 -9.54 -19.13 19.32
CA ALA A 104 -10.42 -20.29 19.52
C ALA A 104 -10.52 -20.69 21.00
N THR A 105 -9.41 -20.72 21.74
CA THR A 105 -9.42 -21.07 23.16
C THR A 105 -10.16 -20.02 24.01
N THR A 106 -9.95 -18.74 23.74
CA THR A 106 -10.62 -17.66 24.50
C THR A 106 -12.13 -17.63 24.28
N LEU A 107 -12.61 -17.92 23.06
CA LEU A 107 -14.04 -18.05 22.77
C LEU A 107 -14.65 -19.30 23.41
N TYR A 108 -13.92 -20.42 23.43
CA TYR A 108 -14.40 -21.67 24.03
C TYR A 108 -14.56 -21.56 25.56
N ASP A 109 -13.62 -20.91 26.23
CA ASP A 109 -13.72 -20.65 27.68
C ASP A 109 -14.90 -19.73 27.99
N HIS A 110 -15.13 -18.69 27.19
CA HIS A 110 -16.28 -17.79 27.39
C HIS A 110 -17.63 -18.50 27.20
N ALA A 111 -17.74 -19.39 26.22
CA ALA A 111 -18.98 -20.14 25.97
C ALA A 111 -19.30 -21.16 27.08
N ASN A 112 -18.29 -21.71 27.76
CA ASN A 112 -18.50 -22.66 28.86
C ASN A 112 -18.84 -21.99 30.19
N VAL A 113 -18.68 -20.68 30.32
CA VAL A 113 -19.24 -19.91 31.45
C VAL A 113 -20.72 -19.62 31.15
N SER A 114 -21.55 -20.66 31.10
CA SER A 114 -23.00 -20.49 31.18
C SER A 114 -23.33 -19.96 32.57
N SER A 115 -23.56 -18.66 32.64
CA SER A 115 -24.07 -18.02 33.85
C SER A 115 -25.51 -18.48 34.03
N ASP A 116 -25.77 -19.20 35.12
CA ASP A 116 -27.10 -19.60 35.53
C ASP A 116 -27.91 -18.33 35.84
N LEU A 117 -28.55 -17.77 34.82
CA LEU A 117 -29.35 -16.56 34.89
C LEU A 117 -30.65 -16.89 35.63
N VAL A 118 -30.60 -16.80 36.97
CA VAL A 118 -31.79 -16.85 37.82
C VAL A 118 -32.62 -15.59 37.58
N MET A 119 -33.62 -15.69 36.71
CA MET A 119 -34.57 -14.59 36.49
C MET A 119 -35.54 -14.46 37.67
N ALA A 120 -35.78 -13.22 38.11
CA ALA A 120 -36.79 -12.95 39.12
C ALA A 120 -38.21 -13.21 38.56
N PRO A 121 -39.13 -13.78 39.36
CA PRO A 121 -40.44 -14.19 38.86
C PRO A 121 -41.30 -13.00 38.45
N VAL A 122 -41.81 -13.03 37.21
CA VAL A 122 -42.73 -12.02 36.66
C VAL A 122 -44.15 -12.33 37.13
N VAL A 123 -44.75 -11.42 37.91
CA VAL A 123 -46.17 -11.46 38.27
C VAL A 123 -46.94 -10.61 37.26
N ALA A 124 -47.73 -11.24 36.38
CA ALA A 124 -48.59 -10.54 35.45
C ALA A 124 -49.91 -10.14 36.13
N THR A 125 -50.24 -8.85 36.12
CA THR A 125 -51.59 -8.33 36.41
C THR A 125 -52.21 -7.85 35.10
N ILE A 126 -53.45 -8.24 34.82
CA ILE A 126 -54.18 -7.94 33.58
C ILE A 126 -54.91 -6.60 33.75
N PRO A 127 -54.63 -5.56 32.95
CA PRO A 127 -55.42 -4.33 32.93
C PRO A 127 -56.64 -4.48 32.00
N GLU A 128 -57.78 -3.95 32.41
CA GLU A 128 -59.05 -3.94 31.67
C GLU A 128 -58.99 -2.95 30.48
N PRO A 129 -59.48 -3.32 29.28
CA PRO A 129 -59.28 -2.49 28.09
C PRO A 129 -60.30 -1.33 28.02
N GLU A 130 -59.82 -0.10 28.19
CA GLU A 130 -60.54 1.10 27.80
C GLU A 130 -60.42 1.33 26.27
N PHE A 131 -61.57 1.43 25.59
CA PHE A 131 -61.63 1.79 24.17
C PHE A 131 -61.40 3.30 24.01
N THR A 132 -60.31 3.69 23.37
CA THR A 132 -60.08 5.07 22.91
C THR A 132 -60.35 5.20 21.40
N PRO A 133 -61.15 6.19 20.97
CA PRO A 133 -61.42 6.42 19.55
C PRO A 133 -60.19 7.03 18.86
N ILE A 134 -59.83 6.44 17.72
CA ILE A 134 -58.70 6.82 16.88
C ILE A 134 -58.93 8.25 16.35
N THR A 135 -58.12 9.20 16.81
CA THR A 135 -57.94 10.50 16.16
C THR A 135 -56.53 10.55 15.56
N THR A 136 -56.47 10.57 14.23
CA THR A 136 -55.26 10.63 13.41
C THR A 136 -54.68 12.05 13.41
N PRO A 137 -53.37 12.22 13.69
CA PRO A 137 -52.60 13.29 13.06
C PRO A 137 -51.48 12.75 12.16
N ALA A 138 -51.23 13.48 11.07
CA ALA A 138 -50.32 13.19 9.96
C ALA A 138 -48.85 12.95 10.36
N PRO A 139 -48.04 12.21 9.56
CA PRO A 139 -46.68 11.84 9.91
C PRO A 139 -45.71 13.03 9.83
N ALA A 140 -45.14 13.37 11.00
CA ALA A 140 -44.04 14.31 11.17
C ALA A 140 -42.67 13.70 10.79
N ILE A 141 -42.53 13.19 9.56
CA ILE A 141 -41.28 12.53 9.09
C ILE A 141 -40.39 13.48 8.24
N VAL A 142 -40.84 14.70 7.92
CA VAL A 142 -40.08 15.59 7.00
C VAL A 142 -39.05 16.48 7.72
N ALA A 143 -38.86 16.36 9.03
CA ALA A 143 -37.99 17.27 9.79
C ALA A 143 -36.74 16.59 10.36
N SER A 144 -35.84 16.11 9.49
CA SER A 144 -34.40 16.09 9.83
C SER A 144 -33.53 16.01 8.57
N VAL A 145 -33.28 17.16 7.95
CA VAL A 145 -32.10 17.35 7.09
C VAL A 145 -31.10 18.17 7.90
N SER A 146 -30.04 17.52 8.36
CA SER A 146 -28.84 18.20 8.86
C SER A 146 -27.61 17.53 8.25
N ALA A 147 -27.07 18.24 7.25
CA ALA A 147 -25.67 18.31 6.83
C ALA A 147 -24.81 17.02 6.85
N GLY A 148 -24.42 16.57 5.65
CA GLY A 148 -23.01 16.24 5.44
C GLY A 148 -22.61 14.81 5.10
N LEU A 149 -23.48 13.96 4.53
CA LEU A 149 -23.06 12.65 3.99
C LEU A 149 -23.68 12.39 2.61
N THR A 150 -22.83 12.34 1.57
CA THR A 150 -23.18 12.08 0.17
C THR A 150 -23.50 10.61 -0.08
N ILE A 151 -24.64 10.13 0.44
CA ILE A 151 -25.13 8.76 0.19
C ILE A 151 -26.20 8.72 -0.93
N TRP A 152 -26.70 9.88 -1.35
CA TRP A 152 -27.96 9.97 -2.12
C TRP A 152 -27.95 9.78 -3.65
N PRO A 153 -26.82 9.64 -4.38
CA PRO A 153 -26.91 9.23 -5.79
C PRO A 153 -27.16 7.71 -5.96
N ALA A 154 -26.56 6.86 -5.13
CA ALA A 154 -26.61 5.40 -5.33
C ALA A 154 -27.99 4.79 -5.04
N ALA A 155 -28.72 5.33 -4.07
CA ALA A 155 -30.09 4.89 -3.77
C ALA A 155 -31.09 5.29 -4.88
N LEU A 156 -30.88 6.45 -5.52
CA LEU A 156 -31.79 6.97 -6.55
C LEU A 156 -31.63 6.21 -7.90
N PHE A 157 -30.45 5.67 -8.18
CA PHE A 157 -30.24 4.80 -9.36
C PHE A 157 -30.71 3.36 -9.17
N ALA A 158 -30.85 2.88 -7.92
CA ALA A 158 -31.35 1.54 -7.64
C ALA A 158 -32.86 1.39 -7.94
N GLU A 159 -33.64 2.47 -7.88
CA GLU A 159 -35.09 2.43 -8.17
C GLU A 159 -35.44 2.54 -9.66
N GLN A 160 -34.49 2.87 -10.54
CA GLN A 160 -34.77 3.08 -11.97
C GLN A 160 -34.30 1.95 -12.90
N VAL A 161 -33.85 0.81 -12.37
CA VAL A 161 -33.49 -0.34 -13.21
C VAL A 161 -34.72 -1.21 -13.49
N PRO A 162 -35.21 -1.32 -14.74
CA PRO A 162 -36.22 -2.31 -15.07
C PRO A 162 -35.62 -3.71 -14.91
N VAL A 163 -36.19 -4.49 -14.00
CA VAL A 163 -35.80 -5.87 -13.72
C VAL A 163 -36.11 -6.73 -14.96
N ARG A 164 -35.13 -6.86 -15.86
CA ARG A 164 -35.14 -7.94 -16.87
C ARG A 164 -34.59 -9.19 -16.21
N PHE A 165 -35.48 -10.06 -15.75
CA PHE A 165 -35.08 -11.43 -15.41
C PHE A 165 -34.49 -12.09 -16.65
N ALA A 166 -33.22 -12.49 -16.56
CA ALA A 166 -32.62 -13.37 -17.55
C ALA A 166 -33.37 -14.72 -17.50
N HIS A 167 -34.14 -15.02 -18.55
CA HIS A 167 -34.64 -16.37 -18.78
C HIS A 167 -33.45 -17.31 -18.98
N SER A 168 -33.01 -18.01 -17.94
CA SER A 168 -32.18 -19.19 -18.10
C SER A 168 -33.06 -20.34 -18.59
N LYS A 169 -33.02 -20.60 -19.90
CA LYS A 169 -33.64 -21.78 -20.50
C LYS A 169 -32.86 -23.01 -20.01
N LEU A 170 -33.40 -23.72 -19.01
CA LEU A 170 -32.92 -25.03 -18.59
C LEU A 170 -33.34 -26.06 -19.66
N GLU A 171 -32.44 -26.41 -20.57
CA GLU A 171 -32.59 -27.63 -21.38
C GLU A 171 -32.01 -28.81 -20.59
N LEU A 172 -32.90 -29.68 -20.12
CA LEU A 172 -32.56 -30.98 -19.55
C LEU A 172 -32.07 -31.89 -20.69
N ALA A 173 -30.76 -32.14 -20.73
CA ALA A 173 -30.20 -33.18 -21.58
C ALA A 173 -30.62 -34.56 -21.04
N ASN A 174 -31.58 -35.20 -21.71
CA ASN A 174 -31.97 -36.58 -21.44
C ASN A 174 -30.92 -37.51 -22.09
N TYR A 175 -30.12 -38.18 -21.27
CA TYR A 175 -29.27 -39.29 -21.71
C TYR A 175 -30.07 -40.58 -21.60
N THR A 176 -30.55 -41.10 -22.73
CA THR A 176 -30.96 -42.50 -22.87
C THR A 176 -30.23 -43.10 -24.06
N ARG A 177 -29.29 -44.00 -23.78
CA ARG A 177 -28.93 -45.10 -24.66
C ARG A 177 -28.65 -46.33 -23.82
#